data_AF-A0A9N9ZAK6-F1
#
_entry.id   AF-A0A9N9ZAK6-F1
#
_cell.length_a   1.000
_cell.length_b   1.000
_cell.length_c   1.000
_cell.angle_alpha   90.00
_cell.angle_beta   90.00
_cell.angle_gamma   90.00
#
_symmetry.space_group_name_H-M   'P 1'
#
loop_
_entity.id
_entity.type
_entity.pdbx_description
1 polymer ?
#
loop_
_entity_poly.entity_id
_entity_poly.type
_entity_poly.pdbx_seq_one_letter_code
_entity_poly.pdbx_strand_id
1 'polypeptide(L)'
;MKTASTAAFAASLVASASAFGYNEDRTFATVQFTNNYILQARVDPIVSPGKIASHVHTILGGSNFGISSTGEDLLKSNCTNANVKGDMSNYWFPLLYFQDPQTGKLEPVEVFYPKVYYFFEKTHDVIKAFPVGLNMLVGDPTKRTPPSSPEEILTTGSGQEISNVHVTCPRDEKVTSDNKYPTGPSWPVDSDGTTAGIGSQNNPGAGVGFPFRNCDGYASPLRMDIHFPSCLKKNADLKDYKNNMAWPKSVNGYQDCAEDEIHVPHLFMEVYWNTPLFKDRWDSSGNGPQPFVTASGDRTGYSWHADFMAGWDIDILQNVIDNCNTGNNGMLKCPGVEENKDHCTIETPVDEIIGGVLDQLPGSNPISGWGVGSNPQPQPSGSSSSSAAASATAPASSSSAASSSTSASAAASGSSSSASAAASSSSKAASSGLPDSSDDATKVIENPAVSTSSAVSTSSAVAVETSGAPQSSSSATVQSSSTKTKKPKSTCALKTVYETVTVTAPASGAVQSQASHARRHEHERLMHRHAGHRH
;
A
#
# COMPACT_ATOMS: atom_id res chain seq x y z
N MET A 1 -72.35 5.26 -43.63
CA MET A 1 -71.12 6.08 -43.72
C MET A 1 -70.60 6.29 -42.32
N LYS A 2 -69.48 5.65 -41.97
CA LYS A 2 -68.84 5.72 -40.64
C LYS A 2 -67.80 6.83 -40.66
N THR A 3 -67.84 7.72 -39.68
CA THR A 3 -66.81 8.73 -39.41
C THR A 3 -65.60 8.04 -38.79
N ALA A 4 -64.46 8.07 -39.49
CA ALA A 4 -63.18 7.59 -38.99
C ALA A 4 -62.47 8.75 -38.27
N SER A 5 -62.23 8.57 -36.98
CA SER A 5 -61.40 9.46 -36.17
C SER A 5 -59.95 8.95 -36.25
N THR A 6 -59.08 9.72 -36.87
CA THR A 6 -57.64 9.44 -36.99
C THR A 6 -56.96 9.86 -35.68
N ALA A 7 -56.71 8.90 -34.80
CA ALA A 7 -55.81 9.09 -33.67
C ALA A 7 -54.37 8.90 -34.16
N ALA A 8 -53.60 9.99 -34.16
CA ALA A 8 -52.15 9.95 -34.41
C ALA A 8 -51.45 9.35 -33.18
N PHE A 9 -50.91 8.14 -33.33
CA PHE A 9 -49.96 7.58 -32.37
C PHE A 9 -48.62 8.30 -32.56
N ALA A 10 -48.30 9.23 -31.66
CA ALA A 10 -46.93 9.69 -31.46
C ALA A 10 -46.14 8.55 -30.79
N ALA A 11 -45.33 7.84 -31.58
CA ALA A 11 -44.35 6.91 -31.04
C ALA A 11 -43.22 7.73 -30.40
N SER A 12 -43.26 7.87 -29.08
CA SER A 12 -42.12 8.36 -28.30
C SER A 12 -40.99 7.36 -28.43
N LEU A 13 -40.01 7.65 -29.30
CA LEU A 13 -38.69 7.03 -29.24
C LEU A 13 -38.05 7.48 -27.92
N VAL A 14 -38.18 6.66 -26.87
CA VAL A 14 -37.22 6.70 -25.77
C VAL A 14 -35.93 6.14 -26.36
N ALA A 15 -35.01 7.03 -26.73
CA ALA A 15 -33.63 6.64 -26.94
C ALA A 15 -33.12 6.17 -25.58
N SER A 16 -33.11 4.85 -25.36
CA SER A 16 -32.32 4.23 -24.31
C SER A 16 -30.85 4.45 -24.66
N ALA A 17 -30.33 5.63 -24.34
CA ALA A 17 -28.92 5.81 -24.17
C ALA A 17 -28.53 4.94 -22.99
N SER A 18 -28.07 3.72 -23.27
CA SER A 18 -27.27 2.94 -22.34
C SER A 18 -26.05 3.80 -21.99
N ALA A 19 -26.13 4.51 -20.87
CA ALA A 19 -25.01 5.24 -20.28
C ALA A 19 -24.02 4.20 -19.77
N PHE A 20 -23.12 3.76 -20.65
CA PHE A 20 -22.12 2.71 -20.40
C PHE A 20 -20.99 3.10 -19.44
N GLY A 21 -21.22 4.03 -18.51
CA GLY A 21 -20.20 4.51 -17.58
C GLY A 21 -20.71 4.93 -16.21
N TYR A 22 -21.99 4.72 -15.90
CA TYR A 22 -22.51 5.13 -14.61
C TYR A 22 -22.39 3.99 -13.61
N ASN A 23 -21.63 4.17 -12.54
CA ASN A 23 -21.63 3.29 -11.39
C ASN A 23 -22.41 3.93 -10.24
N GLU A 24 -23.62 3.45 -10.01
CA GLU A 24 -24.55 4.03 -9.01
C GLU A 24 -24.19 3.67 -7.57
N ASP A 25 -23.43 2.59 -7.36
CA ASP A 25 -23.06 2.08 -6.06
C ASP A 25 -21.57 1.76 -6.00
N ARG A 26 -20.92 2.05 -4.87
CA ARG A 26 -19.54 1.59 -4.68
C ARG A 26 -19.54 0.08 -4.45
N THR A 27 -18.81 -0.63 -5.29
CA THR A 27 -18.56 -2.07 -5.15
C THR A 27 -17.08 -2.31 -4.87
N PHE A 28 -16.73 -3.49 -4.35
CA PHE A 28 -15.32 -3.82 -4.16
C PHE A 28 -15.06 -5.32 -4.12
N ALA A 29 -13.81 -5.68 -4.33
CA ALA A 29 -13.27 -7.01 -4.10
C ALA A 29 -11.86 -6.90 -3.49
N THR A 30 -11.38 -7.98 -2.89
CA THR A 30 -10.05 -8.01 -2.24
C THR A 30 -9.16 -9.07 -2.84
N VAL A 31 -7.91 -8.70 -3.11
CA VAL A 31 -6.81 -9.62 -3.41
C VAL A 31 -6.13 -9.98 -2.10
N GLN A 32 -5.86 -11.27 -1.93
CA GLN A 32 -5.08 -11.82 -0.81
C GLN A 32 -3.85 -12.52 -1.37
N PHE A 33 -2.91 -12.86 -0.49
CA PHE A 33 -1.63 -13.43 -0.91
C PHE A 33 -1.41 -14.81 -0.28
N THR A 34 -0.85 -15.75 -1.04
CA THR A 34 -0.65 -17.16 -0.66
C THR A 34 0.48 -17.33 0.38
N ASN A 35 1.43 -16.40 0.41
CA ASN A 35 2.46 -16.22 1.44
C ASN A 35 2.68 -14.72 1.70
N ASN A 36 3.27 -14.38 2.85
CA ASN A 36 3.32 -13.00 3.35
C ASN A 36 4.09 -12.02 2.45
N TYR A 37 5.05 -12.49 1.64
CA TYR A 37 5.81 -11.71 0.66
C TYR A 37 6.62 -12.61 -0.28
N ILE A 38 6.98 -12.11 -1.46
CA ILE A 38 7.90 -12.78 -2.40
C ILE A 38 9.37 -12.41 -2.15
N LEU A 39 9.62 -11.20 -1.63
CA LEU A 39 10.95 -10.66 -1.37
C LEU A 39 10.89 -9.61 -0.26
N GLN A 40 11.95 -9.56 0.57
CA GLN A 40 12.28 -8.40 1.38
C GLN A 40 13.72 -7.99 1.05
N ALA A 41 13.89 -6.77 0.53
CA ALA A 41 15.20 -6.24 0.13
C ALA A 41 15.12 -4.73 -0.13
N ARG A 42 16.27 -4.08 -0.31
CA ARG A 42 16.34 -2.68 -0.78
C ARG A 42 16.18 -2.61 -2.30
N VAL A 43 14.97 -2.89 -2.79
CA VAL A 43 14.64 -2.93 -4.21
C VAL A 43 13.39 -2.11 -4.47
N ASP A 44 13.54 -1.09 -5.32
CA ASP A 44 12.46 -0.18 -5.70
C ASP A 44 12.72 0.34 -7.13
N PRO A 45 12.16 -0.32 -8.16
CA PRO A 45 12.37 0.08 -9.55
C PRO A 45 11.61 1.37 -9.94
N ILE A 46 10.68 1.86 -9.12
CA ILE A 46 9.94 3.10 -9.37
C ILE A 46 10.79 4.31 -8.95
N VAL A 47 11.29 4.30 -7.72
CA VAL A 47 12.03 5.44 -7.15
C VAL A 47 13.52 5.36 -7.49
N SER A 48 14.09 4.15 -7.53
CA SER A 48 15.53 3.90 -7.72
C SER A 48 15.82 2.94 -8.89
N PRO A 49 15.34 3.22 -10.11
CA PRO A 49 15.52 2.31 -11.26
C PRO A 49 17.00 2.02 -11.51
N GLY A 50 17.34 0.72 -11.55
CA GLY A 50 18.70 0.26 -11.79
C GLY A 50 19.64 0.39 -10.58
N LYS A 51 19.15 0.79 -9.40
CA LYS A 51 19.94 1.01 -8.20
C LYS A 51 19.34 0.31 -6.98
N ILE A 52 20.18 0.01 -6.00
CA ILE A 52 19.72 -0.43 -4.69
C ILE A 52 18.93 0.72 -4.04
N ALA A 53 17.74 0.42 -3.53
CA ALA A 53 16.87 1.41 -2.89
C ALA A 53 17.49 1.95 -1.58
N SER A 54 16.97 3.08 -1.10
CA SER A 54 17.46 3.71 0.12
C SER A 54 17.15 2.89 1.38
N HIS A 55 16.05 2.13 1.38
CA HIS A 55 15.61 1.34 2.53
C HIS A 55 14.93 0.04 2.08
N VAL A 56 14.64 -0.84 3.04
CA VAL A 56 14.10 -2.18 2.77
C VAL A 56 12.59 -2.09 2.57
N HIS A 57 12.14 -2.75 1.52
CA HIS A 57 10.73 -2.96 1.23
C HIS A 57 10.35 -4.42 1.45
N THR A 58 9.07 -4.66 1.76
CA THR A 58 8.42 -5.95 1.60
C THR A 58 7.63 -5.93 0.31
N ILE A 59 7.82 -6.95 -0.53
CA ILE A 59 7.29 -7.00 -1.89
C ILE A 59 6.33 -8.18 -2.04
N LEU A 60 5.19 -7.90 -2.68
CA LEU A 60 4.15 -8.85 -3.07
C LEU A 60 4.02 -8.88 -4.59
N GLY A 61 3.50 -9.96 -5.15
CA GLY A 61 3.12 -10.04 -6.56
C GLY A 61 3.93 -11.00 -7.41
N GLY A 62 4.16 -10.60 -8.67
CA GLY A 62 4.87 -11.37 -9.68
C GLY A 62 6.37 -11.55 -9.42
N SER A 63 6.90 -12.70 -9.83
CA SER A 63 8.28 -13.13 -9.61
C SER A 63 9.33 -12.45 -10.50
N ASN A 64 8.95 -11.76 -11.57
CA ASN A 64 9.92 -11.04 -12.42
C ASN A 64 10.19 -9.61 -11.90
N PHE A 65 10.02 -9.41 -10.60
CA PHE A 65 10.35 -8.19 -9.90
C PHE A 65 11.85 -8.10 -9.59
N GLY A 66 12.40 -6.90 -9.64
CA GLY A 66 13.82 -6.65 -9.48
C GLY A 66 14.18 -5.17 -9.59
N ILE A 67 15.47 -4.88 -9.49
CA ILE A 67 16.03 -3.51 -9.39
C ILE A 67 15.68 -2.62 -10.60
N SER A 68 15.34 -3.20 -11.75
CA SER A 68 15.02 -2.47 -12.99
C SER A 68 13.78 -2.98 -13.71
N SER A 69 12.91 -3.74 -13.04
CA SER A 69 11.73 -4.34 -13.68
C SER A 69 10.76 -3.27 -14.19
N THR A 70 10.08 -3.58 -15.29
CA THR A 70 8.93 -2.82 -15.80
C THR A 70 7.64 -3.64 -15.73
N GLY A 71 6.48 -3.03 -15.99
CA GLY A 71 5.22 -3.76 -16.03
C GLY A 71 5.20 -4.89 -17.08
N GLU A 72 5.87 -4.69 -18.22
CA GLU A 72 6.02 -5.74 -19.24
C GLU A 72 6.88 -6.91 -18.77
N ASP A 73 7.82 -6.67 -17.85
CA ASP A 73 8.58 -7.74 -17.22
C ASP A 73 7.70 -8.50 -16.24
N LEU A 74 6.84 -7.81 -15.49
CA LEU A 74 5.93 -8.45 -14.53
C LEU A 74 5.01 -9.47 -15.20
N LEU A 75 4.47 -9.16 -16.39
CA LEU A 75 3.65 -10.11 -17.17
C LEU A 75 4.39 -11.40 -17.55
N LYS A 76 5.72 -11.40 -17.53
CA LYS A 76 6.58 -12.58 -17.81
C LYS A 76 6.97 -13.34 -16.54
N SER A 77 6.36 -13.02 -15.40
CA SER A 77 6.61 -13.72 -14.15
C SER A 77 6.29 -15.21 -14.25
N ASN A 78 7.14 -16.04 -13.66
CA ASN A 78 6.95 -17.49 -13.60
C ASN A 78 5.94 -17.89 -12.51
N CYS A 79 5.84 -17.09 -11.44
CA CYS A 79 4.84 -17.22 -10.40
C CYS A 79 4.41 -15.85 -9.87
N THR A 80 3.34 -15.83 -9.10
CA THR A 80 2.89 -14.69 -8.28
C THR A 80 2.39 -15.23 -6.95
N ASN A 81 2.56 -14.49 -5.85
CA ASN A 81 1.90 -14.83 -4.60
C ASN A 81 0.50 -14.19 -4.46
N ALA A 82 0.03 -13.40 -5.44
CA ALA A 82 -1.37 -12.96 -5.48
C ALA A 82 -2.28 -14.16 -5.70
N ASN A 83 -3.39 -14.27 -4.96
CA ASN A 83 -4.26 -15.44 -5.02
C ASN A 83 -5.14 -15.50 -6.29
N VAL A 84 -5.08 -14.50 -7.16
CA VAL A 84 -5.84 -14.45 -8.43
C VAL A 84 -4.91 -14.76 -9.60
N LYS A 85 -5.27 -15.74 -10.43
CA LYS A 85 -4.57 -15.93 -11.72
C LYS A 85 -4.83 -14.74 -12.63
N GLY A 86 -3.76 -14.24 -13.24
CA GLY A 86 -3.79 -13.03 -14.06
C GLY A 86 -3.31 -11.78 -13.32
N ASP A 87 -3.13 -11.81 -12.00
CA ASP A 87 -2.47 -10.71 -11.30
C ASP A 87 -0.96 -10.96 -11.15
N MET A 88 -0.17 -10.40 -12.07
CA MET A 88 1.28 -10.34 -11.94
C MET A 88 1.78 -8.99 -11.43
N SER A 89 0.87 -8.09 -10.99
CA SER A 89 1.25 -6.78 -10.45
C SER A 89 2.11 -6.94 -9.21
N ASN A 90 2.94 -5.94 -8.92
CA ASN A 90 3.69 -5.88 -7.67
C ASN A 90 3.19 -4.73 -6.78
N TYR A 91 3.16 -5.01 -5.48
CA TYR A 91 2.78 -4.09 -4.42
C TYR A 91 3.89 -4.12 -3.38
N TRP A 92 4.40 -2.97 -2.96
CA TRP A 92 5.44 -2.95 -1.93
C TRP A 92 5.33 -1.75 -1.01
N PHE A 93 5.90 -1.92 0.19
CA PHE A 93 5.84 -0.98 1.30
C PHE A 93 7.07 -1.16 2.19
N PRO A 94 7.49 -0.14 2.95
CA PRO A 94 8.70 -0.22 3.76
C PRO A 94 8.55 -1.26 4.88
N LEU A 95 9.62 -1.99 5.17
CA LEU A 95 9.65 -2.92 6.30
C LEU A 95 9.59 -2.14 7.65
N LEU A 96 8.88 -2.68 8.63
CA LEU A 96 8.86 -2.17 9.99
C LEU A 96 9.93 -2.85 10.84
N TYR A 97 10.58 -2.08 11.71
CA TYR A 97 11.51 -2.58 12.71
C TYR A 97 11.04 -2.21 14.11
N PHE A 98 11.25 -3.11 15.07
CA PHE A 98 11.14 -2.85 16.50
C PHE A 98 12.53 -2.48 17.02
N GLN A 99 12.65 -1.32 17.66
CA GLN A 99 13.83 -0.92 18.41
C GLN A 99 13.62 -1.26 19.88
N ASP A 100 14.37 -2.23 20.39
CA ASP A 100 14.29 -2.68 21.78
C ASP A 100 14.67 -1.53 22.73
N PRO A 101 13.75 -1.08 23.61
CA PRO A 101 14.01 0.06 24.50
C PRO A 101 15.15 -0.17 25.50
N GLN A 102 15.50 -1.43 25.81
CA GLN A 102 16.55 -1.76 26.77
C GLN A 102 17.92 -1.84 26.12
N THR A 103 18.00 -2.43 24.92
CA THR A 103 19.27 -2.70 24.25
C THR A 103 19.60 -1.71 23.12
N GLY A 104 18.59 -1.01 22.60
CA GLY A 104 18.67 -0.15 21.43
C GLY A 104 18.82 -0.90 20.10
N LYS A 105 18.86 -2.24 20.12
CA LYS A 105 18.97 -3.10 18.92
C LYS A 105 17.66 -3.15 18.15
N LEU A 106 17.76 -3.51 16.87
CA LEU A 106 16.64 -3.53 15.94
C LEU A 106 16.31 -4.97 15.53
N GLU A 107 15.03 -5.28 15.38
CA GLU A 107 14.54 -6.55 14.86
C GLU A 107 13.43 -6.26 13.84
N PRO A 108 13.36 -6.95 12.69
CA PRO A 108 12.25 -6.77 11.76
C PRO A 108 10.95 -7.22 12.42
N VAL A 109 9.88 -6.45 12.24
CA VAL A 109 8.54 -6.85 12.62
C VAL A 109 7.97 -7.68 11.48
N GLU A 110 7.56 -8.91 11.81
CA GLU A 110 6.95 -9.81 10.83
C GLU A 110 5.65 -9.20 10.27
N VAL A 111 5.46 -9.29 8.95
CA VAL A 111 4.16 -9.02 8.32
C VAL A 111 3.23 -10.18 8.66
N PHE A 112 2.13 -9.90 9.36
CA PHE A 112 1.13 -10.91 9.72
C PHE A 112 0.36 -11.36 8.48
N TYR A 113 -0.27 -10.41 7.78
CA TYR A 113 -0.74 -10.59 6.40
C TYR A 113 -0.99 -9.22 5.74
N PRO A 114 -0.82 -9.11 4.41
CA PRO A 114 -1.31 -7.98 3.64
C PRO A 114 -2.65 -8.29 2.96
N LYS A 115 -3.41 -7.24 2.65
CA LYS A 115 -4.64 -7.32 1.85
C LYS A 115 -4.78 -6.07 0.97
N VAL A 116 -5.13 -6.26 -0.30
CA VAL A 116 -5.34 -5.15 -1.24
C VAL A 116 -6.80 -5.14 -1.67
N TYR A 117 -7.45 -3.99 -1.50
CA TYR A 117 -8.81 -3.74 -1.93
C TYR A 117 -8.77 -3.05 -3.28
N TYR A 118 -9.68 -3.49 -4.15
CA TYR A 118 -10.00 -2.87 -5.41
C TYR A 118 -11.39 -2.27 -5.25
N PHE A 119 -11.46 -0.96 -5.02
CA PHE A 119 -12.71 -0.23 -4.97
C PHE A 119 -13.11 0.22 -6.38
N PHE A 120 -14.36 -0.04 -6.73
CA PHE A 120 -15.01 0.47 -7.93
C PHE A 120 -15.99 1.54 -7.44
N GLU A 121 -15.50 2.78 -7.43
CA GLU A 121 -16.21 3.90 -6.81
C GLU A 121 -17.57 4.15 -7.45
N LYS A 122 -18.47 4.74 -6.67
CA LYS A 122 -19.68 5.37 -7.20
C LYS A 122 -19.25 6.55 -8.07
N THR A 123 -19.53 6.53 -9.37
CA THR A 123 -18.98 7.50 -10.35
C THR A 123 -19.88 7.65 -11.57
N HIS A 124 -19.76 8.79 -12.25
CA HIS A 124 -20.34 9.06 -13.56
C HIS A 124 -19.46 8.56 -14.73
N ASP A 125 -18.23 8.15 -14.43
CA ASP A 125 -17.21 7.79 -15.42
C ASP A 125 -17.02 6.27 -15.53
N VAL A 126 -16.56 5.82 -16.70
CA VAL A 126 -16.22 4.40 -16.89
C VAL A 126 -14.93 4.05 -16.17
N ILE A 127 -14.99 3.13 -15.20
CA ILE A 127 -13.80 2.55 -14.58
C ILE A 127 -13.16 1.53 -15.53
N LYS A 128 -11.86 1.67 -15.76
CA LYS A 128 -11.06 0.83 -16.66
C LYS A 128 -9.96 0.09 -15.91
N ALA A 129 -9.66 -1.13 -16.35
CA ALA A 129 -8.50 -1.86 -15.86
C ALA A 129 -7.22 -1.03 -15.97
N PHE A 130 -6.29 -1.23 -15.04
CA PHE A 130 -4.99 -0.55 -15.09
C PHE A 130 -4.27 -0.88 -16.40
N PRO A 131 -3.68 0.11 -17.09
CA PRO A 131 -2.75 -0.20 -18.16
C PRO A 131 -1.50 -0.87 -17.57
N VAL A 132 -0.97 -1.84 -18.29
CA VAL A 132 0.27 -2.54 -17.92
C VAL A 132 1.40 -1.52 -17.77
N GLY A 133 2.16 -1.62 -16.69
CA GLY A 133 3.28 -0.72 -16.39
C GLY A 133 2.91 0.64 -15.79
N LEU A 134 1.65 0.84 -15.39
CA LEU A 134 1.31 1.97 -14.52
C LEU A 134 2.09 1.88 -13.20
N ASN A 135 2.91 2.90 -12.94
CA ASN A 135 3.63 3.08 -11.69
C ASN A 135 2.88 4.07 -10.81
N MET A 136 2.67 3.72 -9.55
CA MET A 136 2.15 4.63 -8.53
C MET A 136 3.05 4.56 -7.29
N LEU A 137 3.32 5.71 -6.69
CA LEU A 137 3.87 5.84 -5.34
C LEU A 137 2.96 6.79 -4.57
N VAL A 138 2.60 6.43 -3.36
CA VAL A 138 1.79 7.26 -2.46
C VAL A 138 2.40 7.34 -1.08
N GLY A 139 2.17 8.44 -0.37
CA GLY A 139 2.91 8.78 0.84
C GLY A 139 4.25 9.42 0.51
N ASP A 140 5.10 9.61 1.53
CA ASP A 140 6.42 10.22 1.36
C ASP A 140 7.43 9.55 2.30
N PRO A 141 8.44 8.82 1.77
CA PRO A 141 9.44 8.12 2.58
C PRO A 141 10.32 9.04 3.44
N THR A 142 10.30 10.34 3.16
CA THR A 142 11.08 11.37 3.86
C THR A 142 10.27 12.20 4.84
N LYS A 143 8.94 12.04 4.87
CA LYS A 143 8.07 12.82 5.76
C LYS A 143 8.36 12.50 7.22
N ARG A 144 8.53 13.55 8.03
CA ARG A 144 8.75 13.52 9.48
C ARG A 144 7.84 14.50 10.23
N THR A 145 7.03 15.24 9.49
CA THR A 145 6.11 16.25 10.00
C THR A 145 4.69 15.72 9.95
N PRO A 146 3.85 16.04 10.95
CA PRO A 146 2.48 15.60 10.95
C PRO A 146 1.69 16.18 9.76
N PRO A 147 0.66 15.48 9.29
CA PRO A 147 -0.33 16.08 8.41
C PRO A 147 -1.17 17.11 9.17
N SER A 148 -1.90 17.95 8.43
CA SER A 148 -2.81 18.94 9.00
C SER A 148 -4.02 18.34 9.74
N SER A 149 -4.37 17.09 9.45
CA SER A 149 -5.49 16.37 10.05
C SER A 149 -5.15 14.88 10.19
N PRO A 150 -5.56 14.22 11.30
CA PRO A 150 -5.48 12.77 11.44
C PRO A 150 -6.61 12.04 10.71
N GLU A 151 -7.64 12.78 10.24
CA GLU A 151 -8.79 12.17 9.59
C GLU A 151 -8.46 11.70 8.18
N GLU A 152 -9.16 10.67 7.73
CA GLU A 152 -9.11 10.20 6.36
C GLU A 152 -9.80 11.21 5.45
N ILE A 153 -9.00 11.97 4.69
CA ILE A 153 -9.50 12.95 3.72
C ILE A 153 -9.06 12.48 2.35
N LEU A 154 -9.86 11.61 1.73
CA LEU A 154 -9.69 11.20 0.33
C LEU A 154 -10.34 12.17 -0.67
N THR A 155 -10.93 13.26 -0.20
CA THR A 155 -11.72 14.17 -1.04
C THR A 155 -10.88 15.36 -1.50
N THR A 156 -10.82 15.57 -2.82
CA THR A 156 -10.30 16.82 -3.40
C THR A 156 -11.40 17.88 -3.39
N GLY A 157 -11.10 19.09 -2.90
CA GLY A 157 -12.02 20.24 -2.97
C GLY A 157 -12.15 21.05 -1.68
N SER A 158 -11.74 20.51 -0.53
CA SER A 158 -11.72 21.25 0.75
C SER A 158 -10.50 22.17 0.92
N GLY A 159 -9.56 22.15 -0.03
CA GLY A 159 -8.27 22.83 0.08
C GLY A 159 -7.33 22.22 1.14
N GLN A 160 -7.73 21.11 1.76
CA GLN A 160 -6.92 20.39 2.74
C GLN A 160 -5.97 19.42 2.04
N GLU A 161 -4.83 19.16 2.67
CA GLU A 161 -3.91 18.10 2.26
C GLU A 161 -4.63 16.74 2.37
N ILE A 162 -4.53 15.92 1.33
CA ILE A 162 -5.06 14.57 1.34
C ILE A 162 -4.24 13.75 2.32
N SER A 163 -4.91 13.25 3.36
CA SER A 163 -4.34 12.25 4.25
C SER A 163 -4.77 10.89 3.72
N ASN A 164 -3.88 10.22 3.00
CA ASN A 164 -4.12 8.92 2.36
C ASN A 164 -3.30 7.78 3.00
N VAL A 165 -2.64 8.06 4.12
CA VAL A 165 -1.79 7.12 4.85
C VAL A 165 -2.12 7.24 6.33
N HIS A 166 -2.64 6.15 6.90
CA HIS A 166 -3.04 6.07 8.29
C HIS A 166 -2.44 4.86 8.98
N VAL A 167 -2.45 4.93 10.30
CA VAL A 167 -2.10 3.84 11.18
C VAL A 167 -3.34 3.48 12.00
N THR A 168 -3.72 2.22 11.93
CA THR A 168 -4.79 1.65 12.73
C THR A 168 -4.20 0.79 13.84
N CYS A 169 -4.64 1.07 15.06
CA CYS A 169 -4.23 0.44 16.31
C CYS A 169 -5.46 0.12 17.16
N PRO A 170 -6.26 -0.88 16.76
CA PRO A 170 -7.39 -1.30 17.55
C PRO A 170 -6.90 -2.06 18.78
N ARG A 171 -7.72 -2.01 19.83
CA ARG A 171 -7.41 -2.64 21.11
C ARG A 171 -8.53 -3.60 21.52
N ASP A 172 -8.18 -4.61 22.29
CA ASP A 172 -9.12 -5.68 22.72
C ASP A 172 -10.26 -5.14 23.60
N GLU A 173 -10.03 -4.03 24.28
CA GLU A 173 -11.04 -3.36 25.07
C GLU A 173 -12.20 -2.89 24.19
N LYS A 174 -13.42 -3.24 24.60
CA LYS A 174 -14.63 -2.72 23.95
C LYS A 174 -14.69 -1.21 24.09
N VAL A 175 -14.77 -0.55 22.94
CA VAL A 175 -15.02 0.88 22.84
C VAL A 175 -16.37 1.19 23.50
N THR A 176 -16.41 2.25 24.29
CA THR A 176 -17.62 2.75 24.96
C THR A 176 -18.60 3.35 23.95
N SER A 177 -19.85 3.60 24.38
CA SER A 177 -20.88 4.19 23.51
C SER A 177 -20.53 5.60 23.02
N ASP A 178 -19.63 6.31 23.68
CA ASP A 178 -19.08 7.60 23.25
C ASP A 178 -17.82 7.47 22.38
N ASN A 179 -17.59 6.29 21.79
CA ASN A 179 -16.49 6.00 20.88
C ASN A 179 -15.10 6.19 21.50
N LYS A 180 -14.92 5.75 22.76
CA LYS A 180 -13.64 5.85 23.47
C LYS A 180 -13.19 4.52 24.06
N TYR A 181 -11.88 4.40 24.20
CA TYR A 181 -11.28 3.31 24.94
C TYR A 181 -11.32 3.57 26.45
N PRO A 182 -11.76 2.59 27.28
CA PRO A 182 -11.83 2.74 28.73
C PRO A 182 -10.49 3.10 29.40
N THR A 183 -9.37 2.54 28.92
CA THR A 183 -8.03 2.83 29.46
C THR A 183 -7.32 4.00 28.77
N GLY A 184 -8.07 4.80 28.01
CA GLY A 184 -7.58 5.95 27.26
C GLY A 184 -7.21 5.62 25.80
N PRO A 185 -7.02 6.65 24.97
CA PRO A 185 -6.76 6.49 23.54
C PRO A 185 -5.40 5.88 23.23
N SER A 186 -5.27 5.31 22.02
CA SER A 186 -4.00 4.76 21.51
C SER A 186 -2.95 5.83 21.22
N TRP A 187 -3.38 7.08 21.00
CA TRP A 187 -2.56 8.28 20.85
C TRP A 187 -2.87 9.29 21.96
N PRO A 188 -1.93 10.17 22.36
CA PRO A 188 -2.22 11.23 23.33
C PRO A 188 -3.34 12.18 22.85
N VAL A 189 -4.28 12.52 23.75
CA VAL A 189 -5.52 13.28 23.44
C VAL A 189 -5.24 14.65 22.81
N ASP A 190 -4.15 15.30 23.22
CA ASP A 190 -3.79 16.67 22.81
C ASP A 190 -2.55 16.72 21.90
N SER A 191 -2.23 15.60 21.23
CA SER A 191 -1.09 15.55 20.33
C SER A 191 -1.35 16.39 19.08
N ASP A 192 -0.45 17.32 18.79
CA ASP A 192 -0.39 18.08 17.54
C ASP A 192 0.51 17.41 16.49
N GLY A 193 1.04 16.22 16.80
CA GLY A 193 1.89 15.45 15.92
C GLY A 193 3.39 15.70 16.06
N THR A 194 3.80 16.75 16.79
CA THR A 194 5.20 17.19 16.89
C THR A 194 6.03 16.36 17.84
N THR A 195 5.41 15.70 18.82
CA THR A 195 6.06 14.89 19.86
C THR A 195 5.47 13.48 20.02
N ALA A 196 4.30 13.24 19.45
CA ALA A 196 3.64 11.94 19.38
C ALA A 196 2.75 11.89 18.13
N GLY A 197 2.20 10.73 17.76
CA GLY A 197 1.22 10.64 16.66
C GLY A 197 -0.10 11.32 17.04
N ILE A 198 -0.98 11.51 16.05
CA ILE A 198 -2.29 12.15 16.24
C ILE A 198 -3.39 11.10 16.06
N GLY A 199 -4.26 10.95 17.05
CA GLY A 199 -5.44 10.07 16.94
C GLY A 199 -6.59 10.72 16.17
N SER A 200 -7.37 9.92 15.45
CA SER A 200 -8.62 10.37 14.83
C SER A 200 -9.68 10.67 15.91
N GLN A 201 -10.44 11.73 15.69
CA GLN A 201 -11.58 12.11 16.52
C GLN A 201 -12.81 11.24 16.24
N ASN A 202 -12.88 10.66 15.03
CA ASN A 202 -14.01 9.85 14.57
C ASN A 202 -13.78 8.36 14.80
N ASN A 203 -12.53 7.94 14.93
CA ASN A 203 -12.16 6.54 15.14
C ASN A 203 -11.04 6.42 16.18
N PRO A 204 -11.34 5.98 17.43
CA PRO A 204 -10.34 5.89 18.50
C PRO A 204 -9.25 4.87 18.21
N GLY A 205 -9.47 3.95 17.27
CA GLY A 205 -8.51 2.95 16.83
C GLY A 205 -7.67 3.39 15.63
N ALA A 206 -7.83 4.61 15.11
CA ALA A 206 -7.07 5.08 13.94
C ALA A 206 -6.39 6.43 14.22
N GLY A 207 -5.38 6.73 13.42
CA GLY A 207 -4.63 7.97 13.52
C GLY A 207 -3.54 8.07 12.47
N VAL A 208 -2.67 9.05 12.66
CA VAL A 208 -1.48 9.29 11.84
C VAL A 208 -0.25 9.33 12.73
N GLY A 209 0.87 8.81 12.22
CA GLY A 209 2.03 8.54 13.04
C GLY A 209 1.78 7.40 14.02
N PHE A 210 2.87 6.89 14.61
CA PHE A 210 2.79 5.72 15.45
C PHE A 210 2.00 5.95 16.75
N PRO A 211 1.22 4.94 17.20
CA PRO A 211 0.55 4.95 18.49
C PRO A 211 1.56 4.77 19.64
N PHE A 212 1.12 5.09 20.85
CA PHE A 212 1.89 4.92 22.08
C PHE A 212 1.35 3.78 22.96
N ARG A 213 0.26 3.14 22.56
CA ARG A 213 -0.30 1.96 23.23
C ARG A 213 -0.09 0.72 22.36
N ASN A 214 -0.06 -0.45 22.99
CA ASN A 214 -0.04 -1.71 22.26
C ASN A 214 -1.35 -1.89 21.47
N CYS A 215 -1.22 -2.29 20.21
CA CYS A 215 -2.35 -2.64 19.35
C CYS A 215 -2.65 -4.12 19.54
N ASP A 216 -3.46 -4.42 20.55
CA ASP A 216 -3.75 -5.79 20.99
C ASP A 216 -5.09 -6.32 20.48
N GLY A 217 -5.81 -5.58 19.64
CA GLY A 217 -7.08 -6.02 19.06
C GLY A 217 -6.99 -7.38 18.38
N TYR A 218 -7.92 -8.28 18.72
CA TYR A 218 -8.01 -9.61 18.16
C TYR A 218 -7.93 -9.62 16.63
N ALA A 219 -6.94 -10.37 16.10
CA ALA A 219 -6.65 -10.53 14.68
C ALA A 219 -6.40 -9.22 13.90
N SER A 220 -6.20 -8.09 14.60
CA SER A 220 -5.94 -6.79 14.01
C SER A 220 -4.87 -6.05 14.83
N PRO A 221 -3.59 -6.45 14.71
CA PRO A 221 -2.50 -5.72 15.34
C PRO A 221 -2.29 -4.35 14.66
N LEU A 222 -1.12 -3.73 14.85
CA LEU A 222 -0.78 -2.49 14.14
C LEU A 222 -0.97 -2.67 12.62
N ARG A 223 -1.84 -1.86 12.03
CA ARG A 223 -2.20 -1.91 10.62
C ARG A 223 -1.83 -0.59 9.96
N MET A 224 -1.21 -0.69 8.79
CA MET A 224 -0.95 0.45 7.92
C MET A 224 -2.02 0.48 6.82
N ASP A 225 -2.66 1.63 6.65
CA ASP A 225 -3.80 1.86 5.77
C ASP A 225 -3.37 2.87 4.70
N ILE A 226 -3.26 2.44 3.44
CA ILE A 226 -2.74 3.29 2.35
C ILE A 226 -3.67 3.31 1.15
N HIS A 227 -4.14 4.49 0.80
CA HIS A 227 -4.99 4.74 -0.35
C HIS A 227 -4.21 5.30 -1.54
N PHE A 228 -4.60 4.88 -2.73
CA PHE A 228 -4.04 5.32 -4.00
C PHE A 228 -5.03 6.20 -4.79
N PRO A 229 -4.54 7.21 -5.53
CA PRO A 229 -5.36 7.95 -6.48
C PRO A 229 -5.90 7.03 -7.58
N SER A 230 -7.08 7.35 -8.12
CA SER A 230 -7.81 6.51 -9.08
C SER A 230 -8.08 7.18 -10.42
N CYS A 231 -7.52 8.36 -10.70
CA CYS A 231 -7.65 9.04 -11.99
C CYS A 231 -6.30 9.10 -12.72
N LEU A 232 -6.15 8.32 -13.78
CA LEU A 232 -4.96 8.32 -14.63
C LEU A 232 -5.06 9.39 -15.72
N LYS A 233 -4.11 10.29 -15.82
CA LYS A 233 -4.08 11.30 -16.90
C LYS A 233 -3.81 10.63 -18.25
N LYS A 234 -4.71 10.83 -19.23
CA LYS A 234 -4.72 10.09 -20.52
C LYS A 234 -3.39 10.10 -21.30
N ASN A 235 -2.63 11.19 -21.21
CA ASN A 235 -1.39 11.39 -21.97
C ASN A 235 -0.13 11.38 -21.09
N ALA A 236 -0.24 10.98 -19.82
CA ALA A 236 0.93 10.90 -18.95
C ALA A 236 1.78 9.67 -19.27
N ASP A 237 3.09 9.81 -19.05
CA ASP A 237 3.98 8.66 -18.99
C ASP A 237 3.55 7.79 -17.79
N LEU A 238 3.22 6.53 -18.03
CA LEU A 238 2.83 5.56 -17.00
C LEU A 238 3.91 5.40 -15.92
N LYS A 239 5.17 5.69 -16.23
CA LYS A 239 6.30 5.62 -15.29
C LYS A 239 6.48 6.88 -14.45
N ASP A 240 5.88 8.01 -14.84
CA ASP A 240 5.94 9.27 -14.08
C ASP A 240 4.97 9.24 -12.90
N TYR A 241 5.28 8.39 -11.92
CA TYR A 241 4.49 8.15 -10.71
C TYR A 241 4.15 9.41 -9.91
N LYS A 242 4.86 10.52 -10.16
CA LYS A 242 4.64 11.80 -9.48
C LYS A 242 3.49 12.59 -10.08
N ASN A 243 3.25 12.43 -11.38
CA ASN A 243 2.33 13.30 -12.12
C ASN A 243 1.29 12.54 -12.94
N ASN A 244 1.41 11.22 -13.10
CA ASN A 244 0.50 10.42 -13.92
C ASN A 244 -0.89 10.25 -13.30
N MET A 245 -0.99 10.23 -11.98
CA MET A 245 -2.24 10.04 -11.24
C MET A 245 -2.78 11.34 -10.64
N ALA A 246 -4.09 11.36 -10.42
CA ALA A 246 -4.83 12.37 -9.69
C ALA A 246 -5.89 11.72 -8.80
N TRP A 247 -6.23 12.39 -7.71
CA TRP A 247 -7.34 11.98 -6.85
C TRP A 247 -8.67 12.39 -7.47
N PRO A 248 -9.71 11.55 -7.41
CA PRO A 248 -11.03 11.91 -7.92
C PRO A 248 -11.62 13.09 -7.15
N LYS A 249 -12.59 13.75 -7.78
CA LYS A 249 -13.37 14.83 -7.19
C LYS A 249 -14.65 14.27 -6.61
N SER A 250 -14.89 14.59 -5.34
CA SER A 250 -16.11 14.20 -4.65
C SER A 250 -17.24 15.18 -4.95
N VAL A 251 -18.26 14.75 -5.68
CA VAL A 251 -19.45 15.57 -6.00
C VAL A 251 -20.70 14.78 -5.63
N ASN A 252 -21.44 15.23 -4.61
CA ASN A 252 -22.65 14.55 -4.12
C ASN A 252 -22.46 13.05 -3.81
N GLY A 253 -21.28 12.67 -3.33
CA GLY A 253 -20.94 11.28 -3.01
C GLY A 253 -20.40 10.45 -4.19
N TYR A 254 -20.38 11.00 -5.40
CA TYR A 254 -19.67 10.42 -6.55
C TYR A 254 -18.20 10.81 -6.51
N GLN A 255 -17.31 9.89 -6.91
CA GLN A 255 -15.88 10.12 -7.09
C GLN A 255 -15.59 10.16 -8.60
N ASP A 256 -15.52 11.35 -9.17
CA ASP A 256 -15.38 11.52 -10.62
C ASP A 256 -13.98 12.01 -11.00
N CYS A 257 -13.47 11.50 -12.11
CA CYS A 257 -12.23 11.96 -12.72
C CYS A 257 -12.50 13.13 -13.67
N ALA A 258 -11.46 13.90 -14.00
CA ALA A 258 -11.58 14.93 -15.02
C ALA A 258 -11.79 14.31 -16.42
N GLU A 259 -12.34 15.10 -17.35
CA GLU A 259 -12.63 14.62 -18.71
C GLU A 259 -11.37 14.15 -19.46
N ASP A 260 -10.19 14.68 -19.12
CA ASP A 260 -8.89 14.28 -19.69
C ASP A 260 -8.18 13.16 -18.90
N GLU A 261 -8.89 12.51 -17.98
CA GLU A 261 -8.42 11.40 -17.15
C GLU A 261 -9.19 10.11 -17.46
N ILE A 262 -8.60 8.98 -17.08
CA ILE A 262 -9.17 7.64 -17.15
C ILE A 262 -9.39 7.19 -15.71
N HIS A 263 -10.63 6.91 -15.34
CA HIS A 263 -10.93 6.33 -14.04
C HIS A 263 -10.43 4.88 -14.01
N VAL A 264 -9.55 4.55 -13.07
CA VAL A 264 -9.04 3.20 -12.79
C VAL A 264 -9.45 2.76 -11.38
N PRO A 265 -9.32 1.49 -10.96
CA PRO A 265 -9.69 1.10 -9.61
C PRO A 265 -8.98 1.93 -8.54
N HIS A 266 -9.69 2.29 -7.48
CA HIS A 266 -9.08 2.86 -6.29
C HIS A 266 -8.46 1.72 -5.47
N LEU A 267 -7.13 1.70 -5.38
CA LEU A 267 -6.43 0.74 -4.54
C LEU A 267 -6.37 1.22 -3.10
N PHE A 268 -6.66 0.31 -2.18
CA PHE A 268 -6.41 0.49 -0.77
C PHE A 268 -5.65 -0.72 -0.24
N MET A 269 -4.48 -0.48 0.35
CA MET A 269 -3.63 -1.53 0.89
C MET A 269 -3.66 -1.50 2.41
N GLU A 270 -4.02 -2.63 3.01
CA GLU A 270 -3.89 -2.90 4.43
C GLU A 270 -2.68 -3.81 4.66
N VAL A 271 -1.78 -3.38 5.54
CA VAL A 271 -0.65 -4.21 5.98
C VAL A 271 -0.71 -4.39 7.48
N TYR A 272 -0.88 -5.64 7.91
CA TYR A 272 -0.92 -5.99 9.33
C TYR A 272 0.46 -6.44 9.80
N TRP A 273 0.97 -5.82 10.86
CA TRP A 273 2.26 -6.13 11.45
C TRP A 273 2.08 -6.97 12.72
N ASN A 274 2.89 -8.01 12.93
CA ASN A 274 2.83 -8.88 14.11
C ASN A 274 3.44 -8.22 15.37
N THR A 275 2.94 -7.03 15.73
CA THR A 275 3.37 -6.28 16.91
C THR A 275 3.12 -6.97 18.26
N PRO A 276 2.14 -7.89 18.43
CA PRO A 276 1.95 -8.62 19.69
C PRO A 276 3.18 -9.39 20.16
N LEU A 277 4.10 -9.78 19.26
CA LEU A 277 5.37 -10.42 19.60
C LEU A 277 6.27 -9.56 20.52
N PHE A 278 6.05 -8.24 20.54
CA PHE A 278 6.90 -7.28 21.25
C PHE A 278 6.25 -6.70 22.50
N LYS A 279 5.01 -7.10 22.83
CA LYS A 279 4.21 -6.53 23.91
C LYS A 279 4.90 -6.56 25.29
N ASP A 280 5.70 -7.60 25.56
CA ASP A 280 6.37 -7.78 26.85
C ASP A 280 7.73 -7.05 26.92
N ARG A 281 8.16 -6.42 25.81
CA ARG A 281 9.41 -5.65 25.69
C ARG A 281 9.17 -4.14 25.50
N TRP A 282 7.93 -3.70 25.63
CA TRP A 282 7.51 -2.31 25.46
C TRP A 282 6.57 -1.89 26.60
N ASP A 283 6.75 -0.67 27.12
CA ASP A 283 5.77 -0.04 28.00
C ASP A 283 4.48 0.32 27.25
N SER A 284 3.52 -0.60 27.28
CA SER A 284 2.20 -0.45 26.69
C SER A 284 1.27 0.51 27.46
N SER A 285 1.69 1.04 28.61
CA SER A 285 0.95 2.10 29.32
C SER A 285 1.00 3.45 28.61
N GLY A 286 1.79 3.53 27.54
CA GLY A 286 2.06 4.67 26.66
C GLY A 286 2.50 5.95 27.34
N ASN A 287 3.20 5.78 28.46
CA ASN A 287 4.06 6.80 29.04
C ASN A 287 5.52 6.63 28.55
N GLY A 288 5.89 5.43 28.10
CA GLY A 288 7.18 5.14 27.49
C GLY A 288 7.29 5.56 26.03
N PRO A 289 8.51 5.50 25.46
CA PRO A 289 8.73 5.79 24.06
C PRO A 289 8.07 4.74 23.18
N GLN A 290 7.59 5.18 22.01
CA GLN A 290 7.18 4.30 20.94
C GLN A 290 8.41 3.56 20.33
N PRO A 291 8.45 2.21 20.31
CA PRO A 291 9.59 1.42 19.83
C PRO A 291 9.66 1.15 18.33
N PHE A 292 8.60 1.36 17.53
CA PHE A 292 8.67 1.01 16.10
C PHE A 292 9.29 2.11 15.24
N VAL A 293 10.02 1.69 14.21
CA VAL A 293 10.74 2.54 13.26
C VAL A 293 10.56 1.96 11.85
N THR A 294 10.21 2.79 10.88
CA THR A 294 10.16 2.34 9.47
C THR A 294 11.58 2.10 8.94
N ALA A 295 11.73 1.29 7.89
CA ALA A 295 13.03 0.99 7.29
C ALA A 295 13.79 2.24 6.80
N SER A 296 13.09 3.36 6.53
CA SER A 296 13.69 4.65 6.17
C SER A 296 14.27 5.42 7.38
N GLY A 297 14.17 4.85 8.59
CA GLY A 297 14.64 5.46 9.83
C GLY A 297 13.65 6.43 10.46
N ASP A 298 12.36 6.35 10.12
CA ASP A 298 11.34 7.20 10.71
C ASP A 298 10.77 6.60 12.00
N ARG A 299 10.96 7.30 13.13
CA ARG A 299 10.32 6.98 14.41
C ARG A 299 8.95 7.61 14.60
N THR A 300 8.56 8.55 13.74
CA THR A 300 7.27 9.24 13.85
C THR A 300 6.15 8.42 13.22
N GLY A 301 6.44 7.63 12.19
CA GLY A 301 5.44 6.88 11.42
C GLY A 301 4.70 7.75 10.39
N TYR A 302 5.24 8.93 10.04
CA TYR A 302 4.71 9.76 8.97
C TYR A 302 5.28 9.40 7.60
N SER A 303 6.36 8.60 7.56
CA SER A 303 7.05 8.22 6.34
C SER A 303 6.48 6.98 5.64
N TRP A 304 5.33 6.51 6.11
CA TRP A 304 4.65 5.38 5.48
C TRP A 304 4.33 5.74 4.03
N HIS A 305 4.56 4.78 3.15
CA HIS A 305 4.29 4.90 1.72
C HIS A 305 4.06 3.50 1.16
N ALA A 306 3.51 3.48 -0.04
CA ALA A 306 3.37 2.26 -0.81
C ALA A 306 3.53 2.54 -2.28
N ASP A 307 3.96 1.50 -2.96
CA ASP A 307 4.23 1.50 -4.36
C ASP A 307 3.43 0.40 -5.05
N PHE A 308 3.05 0.67 -6.29
CA PHE A 308 2.32 -0.26 -7.13
C PHE A 308 2.85 -0.19 -8.56
N MET A 309 3.07 -1.35 -9.16
CA MET A 309 3.35 -1.50 -10.59
C MET A 309 2.36 -2.47 -11.20
N ALA A 310 1.56 -1.99 -12.14
CA ALA A 310 0.51 -2.78 -12.79
C ALA A 310 1.10 -3.89 -13.67
N GLY A 311 0.70 -5.12 -13.40
CA GLY A 311 1.00 -6.33 -14.15
C GLY A 311 -0.22 -7.24 -14.30
N TRP A 312 -1.42 -6.66 -14.32
CA TRP A 312 -2.67 -7.39 -14.51
C TRP A 312 -2.86 -7.84 -15.95
N ASP A 313 -3.45 -9.02 -16.13
CA ASP A 313 -4.23 -9.34 -17.33
C ASP A 313 -5.43 -8.37 -17.39
N ILE A 314 -5.43 -7.54 -18.42
CA ILE A 314 -6.37 -6.43 -18.58
C ILE A 314 -7.81 -6.96 -18.71
N ASP A 315 -8.01 -8.09 -19.41
CA ASP A 315 -9.35 -8.62 -19.66
C ASP A 315 -9.93 -9.23 -18.38
N ILE A 316 -9.11 -9.91 -17.59
CA ILE A 316 -9.52 -10.44 -16.28
C ILE A 316 -9.88 -9.29 -15.33
N LEU A 317 -9.02 -8.28 -15.20
CA LEU A 317 -9.29 -7.15 -14.32
C LEU A 317 -10.52 -6.36 -14.78
N GLN A 318 -10.70 -6.13 -16.09
CA GLN A 318 -11.88 -5.44 -16.60
C GLN A 318 -13.16 -6.25 -16.32
N ASN A 319 -13.12 -7.57 -16.48
CA ASN A 319 -14.26 -8.42 -16.11
C ASN A 319 -14.59 -8.34 -14.62
N VAL A 320 -13.59 -8.24 -13.73
CA VAL A 320 -13.81 -8.03 -12.29
C VAL A 320 -14.46 -6.67 -12.03
N ILE A 321 -13.95 -5.60 -12.65
CA ILE A 321 -14.52 -4.24 -12.53
C ILE A 321 -15.99 -4.23 -12.94
N ASP A 322 -16.32 -4.87 -14.07
CA ASP A 322 -17.65 -4.81 -14.66
C ASP A 322 -18.68 -5.70 -13.93
N ASN A 323 -18.23 -6.77 -13.24
CA ASN A 323 -19.13 -7.85 -12.80
C ASN A 323 -18.96 -8.29 -11.34
N CYS A 324 -18.10 -7.65 -10.55
CA CYS A 324 -17.81 -8.13 -9.19
C CYS A 324 -18.19 -7.16 -8.06
N ASN A 325 -18.84 -7.71 -7.04
CA ASN A 325 -19.05 -7.06 -5.74
C ASN A 325 -19.06 -8.10 -4.61
N THR A 326 -17.92 -8.72 -4.35
CA THR A 326 -17.80 -9.79 -3.34
C THR A 326 -17.37 -9.27 -1.97
N GLY A 327 -16.94 -8.01 -1.92
CA GLY A 327 -16.45 -7.35 -0.73
C GLY A 327 -15.32 -8.13 -0.06
N ASN A 328 -15.48 -8.35 1.25
CA ASN A 328 -14.51 -9.08 2.07
C ASN A 328 -14.45 -10.59 1.77
N ASN A 329 -15.37 -11.14 0.97
CA ASN A 329 -15.31 -12.54 0.56
C ASN A 329 -14.21 -12.83 -0.47
N GLY A 330 -13.54 -11.79 -0.99
CA GLY A 330 -12.38 -11.92 -1.86
C GLY A 330 -12.72 -11.98 -3.35
N MET A 331 -11.72 -11.63 -4.16
CA MET A 331 -11.83 -11.57 -5.62
C MET A 331 -12.00 -12.97 -6.25
N LEU A 332 -11.62 -14.04 -5.53
CA LEU A 332 -11.86 -15.44 -5.92
C LEU A 332 -13.35 -15.81 -6.06
N LYS A 333 -14.25 -14.99 -5.55
CA LYS A 333 -15.69 -15.18 -5.69
C LYS A 333 -16.28 -14.40 -6.88
N CYS A 334 -15.47 -13.63 -7.59
CA CYS A 334 -15.90 -12.92 -8.78
C CYS A 334 -16.11 -13.90 -9.94
N PRO A 335 -17.12 -13.68 -10.81
CA PRO A 335 -17.30 -14.47 -12.02
C PRO A 335 -16.05 -14.44 -12.92
N GLY A 336 -15.63 -15.59 -13.45
CA GLY A 336 -14.50 -15.67 -14.39
C GLY A 336 -13.10 -15.55 -13.77
N VAL A 337 -12.99 -15.42 -12.44
CA VAL A 337 -11.71 -15.39 -11.73
C VAL A 337 -11.28 -16.80 -11.36
N GLU A 338 -10.04 -17.15 -11.70
CA GLU A 338 -9.42 -18.41 -11.28
C GLU A 338 -8.50 -18.21 -10.07
N GLU A 339 -8.49 -19.21 -9.19
CA GLU A 339 -7.64 -19.24 -8.01
C GLU A 339 -6.20 -19.63 -8.35
N ASN A 340 -5.26 -18.84 -7.85
CA ASN A 340 -3.85 -19.17 -7.74
C ASN A 340 -3.55 -19.66 -6.31
N LYS A 341 -2.92 -20.83 -6.19
CA LYS A 341 -2.51 -21.43 -4.91
C LYS A 341 -0.99 -21.49 -4.75
N ASP A 342 -0.26 -20.99 -5.73
CA ASP A 342 1.18 -21.12 -5.77
C ASP A 342 1.82 -20.27 -4.67
N HIS A 343 2.76 -20.86 -3.95
CA HIS A 343 3.70 -20.10 -3.14
C HIS A 343 4.78 -19.55 -4.08
N CYS A 344 5.10 -18.26 -3.93
CA CYS A 344 6.08 -17.59 -4.77
C CYS A 344 7.08 -16.82 -3.91
N THR A 345 8.36 -17.02 -4.21
CA THR A 345 9.49 -16.35 -3.57
C THR A 345 10.59 -16.16 -4.60
N ILE A 346 11.35 -15.08 -4.50
CA ILE A 346 12.48 -14.80 -5.40
C ILE A 346 13.76 -14.57 -4.61
N GLU A 347 14.90 -14.85 -5.25
CA GLU A 347 16.20 -14.60 -4.64
C GLU A 347 16.45 -13.10 -4.49
N THR A 348 17.07 -12.69 -3.39
CA THR A 348 17.43 -11.29 -3.18
C THR A 348 18.56 -10.88 -4.13
N PRO A 349 18.42 -9.78 -4.88
CA PRO A 349 19.52 -9.22 -5.66
C PRO A 349 20.50 -8.39 -4.81
N VAL A 350 20.21 -8.23 -3.51
CA VAL A 350 21.01 -7.43 -2.56
C VAL A 350 21.55 -8.36 -1.47
N ASP A 351 22.88 -8.46 -1.38
CA ASP A 351 23.57 -9.17 -0.31
C ASP A 351 23.70 -8.26 0.92
N GLU A 352 22.68 -8.31 1.78
CA GLU A 352 22.59 -7.50 2.99
C GLU A 352 21.80 -8.23 4.08
N ILE A 353 22.28 -8.15 5.31
CA ILE A 353 21.58 -8.70 6.46
C ILE A 353 20.45 -7.74 6.84
N ILE A 354 19.21 -8.18 6.64
CA ILE A 354 17.99 -7.41 6.97
C ILE A 354 17.19 -8.00 8.13
N GLY A 355 17.56 -9.21 8.58
CA GLY A 355 16.85 -9.95 9.61
C GLY A 355 17.70 -10.28 10.83
N GLY A 356 17.03 -10.77 11.88
CA GLY A 356 17.66 -11.01 13.18
C GLY A 356 17.81 -9.73 14.01
N VAL A 357 18.70 -9.77 15.00
CA VAL A 357 19.02 -8.63 15.86
C VAL A 357 20.12 -7.81 15.20
N LEU A 358 19.84 -6.53 14.94
CA LEU A 358 20.70 -5.61 14.19
C LEU A 358 21.18 -4.44 15.05
N ASP A 359 22.41 -3.99 14.78
CA ASP A 359 22.99 -2.80 15.41
C ASP A 359 22.52 -1.49 14.77
N GLN A 360 22.12 -1.55 13.49
CA GLN A 360 21.68 -0.42 12.69
C GLN A 360 20.69 -0.90 11.62
N LEU A 361 19.87 0.01 11.10
CA LEU A 361 18.99 -0.30 9.98
C LEU A 361 19.80 -0.64 8.72
N PRO A 362 19.33 -1.58 7.88
CA PRO A 362 19.91 -1.81 6.57
C PRO A 362 19.97 -0.52 5.74
N GLY A 363 20.97 -0.41 4.87
CA GLY A 363 21.31 0.82 4.17
C GLY A 363 22.01 1.87 5.05
N SER A 364 22.31 1.55 6.32
CA SER A 364 22.82 2.52 7.31
C SER A 364 21.90 3.72 7.51
N ASN A 365 20.58 3.50 7.42
CA ASN A 365 19.61 4.58 7.55
C ASN A 365 19.61 5.16 8.97
N PRO A 366 19.82 6.49 9.13
CA PRO A 366 19.81 7.12 10.44
C PRO A 366 18.39 7.13 11.00
N ILE A 367 18.27 6.81 12.28
CA ILE A 367 17.00 6.86 12.99
C ILE A 367 16.73 8.31 13.44
N SER A 368 15.54 8.81 13.11
CA SER A 368 15.11 10.18 13.41
C SER A 368 13.60 10.28 13.69
N GLY A 369 13.20 11.29 14.46
CA GLY A 369 11.81 11.55 14.85
C GLY A 369 11.68 11.84 16.35
N TRP A 370 10.59 12.49 16.77
CA TRP A 370 10.25 12.86 18.16
C TRP A 370 11.41 12.86 19.16
N GLY A 371 12.26 13.90 19.11
CA GLY A 371 13.36 14.10 20.06
C GLY A 371 14.58 13.19 19.86
N VAL A 372 14.61 12.36 18.81
CA VAL A 372 15.75 11.49 18.45
C VAL A 372 16.24 11.81 17.05
N GLY A 373 17.57 11.94 16.92
CA GLY A 373 18.23 12.31 15.68
C GLY A 373 17.95 13.76 15.25
N SER A 374 18.81 14.31 14.40
CA SER A 374 18.50 15.54 13.65
C SER A 374 17.67 15.15 12.43
N ASN A 375 16.51 15.79 12.18
CA ASN A 375 15.68 15.56 10.97
C ASN A 375 16.57 15.57 9.71
N PRO A 376 16.86 14.41 9.09
CA PRO A 376 17.76 14.37 7.96
C PRO A 376 17.07 14.99 6.75
N GLN A 377 17.65 16.07 6.23
CA GLN A 377 17.34 16.53 4.87
C GLN A 377 17.86 15.45 3.88
N PRO A 378 17.17 15.16 2.76
CA PRO A 378 17.54 14.04 1.89
C PRO A 378 18.98 14.15 1.40
N GLN A 379 19.79 13.12 1.67
CA GLN A 379 21.06 12.93 1.00
C GLN A 379 20.78 12.32 -0.38
N PRO A 380 21.22 12.94 -1.48
CA PRO A 380 21.09 12.33 -2.81
C PRO A 380 21.82 11.00 -2.84
N SER A 381 21.22 10.00 -3.48
CA SER A 381 21.86 8.71 -3.75
C SER A 381 23.12 8.91 -4.59
N GLY A 382 24.26 9.08 -3.93
CA GLY A 382 25.53 9.34 -4.57
C GLY A 382 26.70 9.39 -3.59
N SER A 383 27.58 8.40 -3.73
CA SER A 383 28.95 8.34 -3.22
C SER A 383 29.14 7.83 -1.79
N SER A 384 29.29 6.51 -1.71
CA SER A 384 30.17 5.88 -0.72
C SER A 384 31.61 6.36 -0.89
N SER A 385 32.16 7.04 0.12
CA SER A 385 33.60 7.13 0.32
C SER A 385 33.94 7.03 1.81
N SER A 386 34.52 5.90 2.16
CA SER A 386 35.21 5.62 3.41
C SER A 386 36.42 6.53 3.61
N SER A 387 36.56 7.14 4.79
CA SER A 387 37.86 7.23 5.47
C SER A 387 37.73 7.82 6.88
N ALA A 388 38.37 7.12 7.81
CA ALA A 388 38.51 7.42 9.22
C ALA A 388 39.40 8.65 9.50
N ALA A 389 39.28 9.13 10.75
CA ALA A 389 39.81 10.35 11.33
C ALA A 389 41.34 10.55 11.31
N ALA A 390 41.75 11.82 11.31
CA ALA A 390 42.92 12.30 12.06
C ALA A 390 42.80 13.81 12.37
N SER A 391 42.95 14.16 13.64
CA SER A 391 43.04 15.52 14.18
C SER A 391 44.34 16.24 13.79
N ALA A 392 44.25 17.55 13.54
CA ALA A 392 45.33 18.51 13.87
C ALA A 392 44.81 19.96 13.87
N THR A 393 45.29 20.73 14.84
CA THR A 393 44.90 22.06 15.28
C THR A 393 45.70 23.17 14.57
N ALA A 394 45.01 24.21 14.05
CA ALA A 394 45.35 25.66 13.94
C ALA A 394 46.71 26.13 13.31
N PRO A 395 46.95 27.43 13.01
CA PRO A 395 46.10 28.64 13.09
C PRO A 395 46.07 29.53 11.81
N ALA A 396 45.33 30.63 11.93
CA ALA A 396 45.01 31.68 10.94
C ALA A 396 46.21 32.44 10.33
N SER A 397 46.02 33.00 9.12
CA SER A 397 46.45 34.37 8.75
C SER A 397 45.72 34.89 7.50
N SER A 398 45.46 36.19 7.54
CA SER A 398 44.90 37.14 6.58
C SER A 398 45.52 37.20 5.18
N SER A 399 44.70 37.55 4.17
CA SER A 399 44.97 38.72 3.31
C SER A 399 43.78 39.10 2.43
N SER A 400 43.61 40.41 2.34
CA SER A 400 42.56 41.27 1.77
C SER A 400 42.66 41.56 0.26
N ALA A 401 41.51 41.85 -0.37
CA ALA A 401 41.25 42.93 -1.34
C ALA A 401 39.77 42.79 -1.83
N ALA A 402 38.80 43.61 -1.42
CA ALA A 402 38.52 45.03 -1.70
C ALA A 402 38.01 45.32 -3.12
N SER A 403 36.74 45.75 -3.19
CA SER A 403 36.14 46.84 -4.02
C SER A 403 34.60 46.72 -3.95
N SER A 404 33.88 47.39 -3.04
CA SER A 404 33.32 48.78 -3.10
C SER A 404 32.36 49.01 -4.29
N SER A 405 31.06 49.24 -4.07
CA SER A 405 30.46 50.58 -3.85
C SER A 405 29.11 50.46 -3.09
N THR A 406 28.92 51.08 -1.90
CA THR A 406 28.32 52.42 -1.61
C THR A 406 26.92 52.60 -2.21
N SER A 407 25.82 52.94 -1.48
CA SER A 407 25.61 53.80 -0.30
C SER A 407 24.25 53.41 0.35
N ALA A 408 24.06 53.29 1.68
CA ALA A 408 24.01 54.32 2.73
C ALA A 408 22.88 55.37 2.45
N SER A 409 21.92 55.70 3.33
CA SER A 409 21.85 55.66 4.80
C SER A 409 20.41 55.88 5.33
N ALA A 410 20.15 55.38 6.54
CA ALA A 410 19.57 56.01 7.75
C ALA A 410 18.30 56.90 7.65
N ALA A 411 17.47 57.12 8.68
CA ALA A 411 17.14 56.51 9.97
C ALA A 411 16.05 57.42 10.59
N ALA A 412 15.31 56.86 11.56
CA ALA A 412 14.73 57.55 12.73
C ALA A 412 13.37 58.30 12.63
N SER A 413 12.42 57.73 13.38
CA SER A 413 11.59 58.37 14.42
C SER A 413 10.34 59.17 14.06
N GLY A 414 9.21 58.78 14.67
CA GLY A 414 8.01 59.61 14.83
C GLY A 414 6.74 58.85 15.20
N SER A 415 6.38 58.89 16.49
CA SER A 415 5.22 58.25 17.14
C SER A 415 3.85 58.79 16.72
N SER A 416 2.78 57.98 16.82
CA SER A 416 1.61 58.23 17.71
C SER A 416 0.40 57.28 17.47
N SER A 417 0.05 56.53 18.52
CA SER A 417 -1.30 56.21 19.05
C SER A 417 -2.48 55.85 18.13
N SER A 418 -3.10 54.69 18.38
CA SER A 418 -4.35 54.60 19.18
C SER A 418 -4.81 53.15 19.38
N ALA A 419 -5.27 52.87 20.60
CA ALA A 419 -5.84 51.61 21.04
C ALA A 419 -7.33 51.53 20.69
N SER A 420 -7.86 50.31 20.55
CA SER A 420 -9.23 49.97 20.96
C SER A 420 -9.37 48.46 21.18
N ALA A 421 -9.78 48.11 22.38
CA ALA A 421 -10.27 46.80 22.80
C ALA A 421 -11.80 46.80 22.73
N ALA A 422 -12.41 45.68 22.32
CA ALA A 422 -13.75 45.23 22.71
C ALA A 422 -13.93 43.81 22.13
N ALA A 423 -13.93 42.77 22.97
CA ALA A 423 -15.13 42.23 23.63
C ALA A 423 -16.00 41.39 22.68
N SER A 424 -15.77 40.10 22.77
CA SER A 424 -16.57 38.99 22.28
C SER A 424 -17.98 38.99 22.87
N SER A 425 -18.99 38.90 22.00
CA SER A 425 -20.38 38.65 22.36
C SER A 425 -20.80 37.24 21.91
N SER A 426 -21.39 36.55 22.87
CA SER A 426 -22.12 35.30 22.76
C SER A 426 -23.37 35.40 21.88
N SER A 427 -23.67 34.35 21.12
CA SER A 427 -25.04 34.01 20.76
C SER A 427 -25.25 32.49 20.80
N LYS A 428 -26.39 32.12 21.37
CA LYS A 428 -26.89 30.79 21.70
C LYS A 428 -28.26 30.70 21.03
N ALA A 429 -28.51 29.65 20.25
CA ALA A 429 -29.84 29.12 19.87
C ALA A 429 -29.64 28.10 18.72
N ALA A 430 -30.37 27.00 18.57
CA ALA A 430 -31.37 26.32 19.39
C ALA A 430 -31.56 24.93 18.77
N SER A 431 -31.99 23.97 19.59
CA SER A 431 -32.32 22.60 19.22
C SER A 431 -33.66 22.51 18.48
N SER A 432 -33.80 21.48 17.64
CA SER A 432 -35.10 20.86 17.35
C SER A 432 -34.90 19.35 17.31
N GLY A 433 -35.59 18.64 18.20
CA GLY A 433 -35.54 17.19 18.29
C GLY A 433 -36.83 16.48 17.84
N LEU A 434 -36.64 15.17 17.63
CA LEU A 434 -37.56 14.04 17.82
C LEU A 434 -38.63 13.73 16.72
N PRO A 435 -39.10 12.46 16.59
CA PRO A 435 -38.98 11.37 17.56
C PRO A 435 -38.50 9.99 17.08
N ASP A 436 -38.09 9.27 18.12
CA ASP A 436 -37.93 7.84 18.38
C ASP A 436 -39.17 6.98 18.00
N SER A 437 -38.91 5.73 17.61
CA SER A 437 -39.86 4.61 17.69
C SER A 437 -39.05 3.32 17.73
N SER A 438 -38.92 2.80 18.95
CA SER A 438 -38.48 1.45 19.30
C SER A 438 -39.65 0.48 19.12
N ASP A 439 -39.37 -0.69 18.56
CA ASP A 439 -40.08 -1.91 18.94
C ASP A 439 -39.22 -3.16 18.71
N ASP A 440 -39.34 -4.05 19.68
CA ASP A 440 -38.58 -5.26 19.98
C ASP A 440 -38.94 -6.44 19.07
N ALA A 441 -37.95 -7.24 18.68
CA ALA A 441 -38.16 -8.64 18.29
C ALA A 441 -36.84 -9.42 18.38
N THR A 442 -36.65 -10.02 19.55
CA THR A 442 -35.76 -11.15 19.80
C THR A 442 -35.95 -12.28 18.76
N LYS A 443 -34.86 -12.70 18.10
CA LYS A 443 -34.75 -14.08 17.62
C LYS A 443 -33.29 -14.56 17.58
N VAL A 444 -33.04 -15.50 18.49
CA VAL A 444 -31.86 -16.36 18.58
C VAL A 444 -31.63 -17.09 17.26
N ILE A 445 -30.42 -17.01 16.73
CA ILE A 445 -29.87 -18.00 15.79
C ILE A 445 -28.48 -18.38 16.32
N GLU A 446 -28.40 -19.54 16.98
CA GLU A 446 -27.16 -20.30 17.12
C GLU A 446 -26.78 -20.89 15.76
N ASN A 447 -25.49 -20.82 15.38
CA ASN A 447 -24.80 -21.83 14.58
C ASN A 447 -23.30 -21.50 14.38
N PRO A 448 -22.45 -22.47 13.99
CA PRO A 448 -21.93 -23.53 14.83
C PRO A 448 -20.40 -23.43 15.00
N ALA A 449 -19.89 -24.14 16.01
CA ALA A 449 -18.46 -24.28 16.27
C ALA A 449 -17.71 -24.88 15.07
N VAL A 450 -16.64 -24.21 14.64
CA VAL A 450 -15.60 -24.82 13.79
C VAL A 450 -14.50 -25.31 14.71
N SER A 451 -14.36 -26.63 14.77
CA SER A 451 -13.32 -27.34 15.52
C SER A 451 -11.95 -27.11 14.88
N THR A 452 -11.01 -26.54 15.63
CA THR A 452 -9.60 -26.52 15.27
C THR A 452 -8.91 -27.74 15.87
N SER A 453 -8.48 -28.66 15.02
CA SER A 453 -7.56 -29.73 15.39
C SER A 453 -6.15 -29.18 15.44
N SER A 454 -5.61 -29.03 16.65
CA SER A 454 -4.21 -28.70 16.90
C SER A 454 -3.32 -29.90 16.57
N ALA A 455 -2.32 -29.69 15.70
CA ALA A 455 -1.13 -30.53 15.64
C ALA A 455 0.07 -29.67 16.02
N VAL A 456 0.45 -29.77 17.29
CA VAL A 456 1.68 -29.21 17.85
C VAL A 456 2.83 -30.14 17.45
N SER A 457 3.87 -29.60 16.81
CA SER A 457 5.16 -30.29 16.70
C SER A 457 6.22 -29.43 17.40
N THR A 458 6.49 -29.80 18.65
CA THR A 458 7.68 -29.39 19.40
C THR A 458 8.87 -30.25 18.95
N SER A 459 10.04 -29.66 18.79
CA SER A 459 11.29 -30.41 18.64
C SER A 459 12.31 -29.86 19.62
N SER A 460 12.52 -30.62 20.69
CA SER A 460 13.62 -30.46 21.64
C SER A 460 14.79 -31.34 21.22
N ALA A 461 15.99 -30.79 21.31
CA ALA A 461 17.26 -31.46 21.10
C ALA A 461 17.57 -32.47 22.22
N VAL A 462 18.15 -33.64 21.90
CA VAL A 462 19.02 -34.43 22.78
C VAL A 462 20.07 -35.22 21.96
N ALA A 463 21.25 -35.37 22.56
CA ALA A 463 22.51 -35.90 22.04
C ALA A 463 22.63 -37.45 21.95
N VAL A 464 23.46 -37.86 20.99
CA VAL A 464 24.52 -38.92 20.93
C VAL A 464 24.47 -40.11 21.92
N GLU A 465 24.47 -41.35 21.39
CA GLU A 465 25.52 -42.38 21.61
C GLU A 465 25.41 -43.62 20.67
N THR A 466 26.45 -44.45 20.70
CA THR A 466 27.11 -45.23 19.62
C THR A 466 26.79 -46.74 19.50
N SER A 467 27.05 -47.33 18.31
CA SER A 467 27.70 -48.65 18.01
C SER A 467 27.21 -49.16 16.64
N GLY A 468 27.97 -49.78 15.72
CA GLY A 468 29.36 -50.24 15.63
C GLY A 468 29.66 -50.63 14.16
N ALA A 469 30.95 -50.63 13.80
CA ALA A 469 31.52 -50.90 12.45
C ALA A 469 31.56 -52.43 12.13
N PRO A 470 32.04 -52.93 10.94
CA PRO A 470 33.43 -52.69 10.45
C PRO A 470 33.70 -52.64 8.92
N GLN A 471 34.79 -51.91 8.60
CA GLN A 471 35.88 -52.20 7.63
C GLN A 471 35.57 -52.29 6.12
N SER A 472 36.38 -51.80 5.17
CA SER A 472 37.81 -51.42 5.08
C SER A 472 37.96 -50.53 3.80
N SER A 473 38.99 -49.75 3.47
CA SER A 473 40.44 -49.81 3.72
C SER A 473 41.11 -48.47 3.32
N SER A 474 41.98 -47.95 4.22
CA SER A 474 43.32 -47.33 4.03
C SER A 474 43.71 -46.67 2.68
N SER A 475 44.39 -45.51 2.59
CA SER A 475 45.57 -44.98 3.32
C SER A 475 45.69 -43.45 3.09
N ALA A 476 45.82 -42.62 4.13
CA ALA A 476 47.05 -42.09 4.79
C ALA A 476 47.72 -40.88 4.07
N THR A 477 47.51 -39.64 4.57
CA THR A 477 48.42 -38.78 5.40
C THR A 477 49.48 -38.04 4.56
N VAL A 478 49.68 -36.70 4.58
CA VAL A 478 50.39 -35.89 5.61
C VAL A 478 50.35 -34.38 5.25
N GLN A 479 50.16 -33.56 6.31
CA GLN A 479 50.58 -32.18 6.66
C GLN A 479 50.99 -31.09 5.62
N SER A 480 50.46 -29.88 5.89
CA SER A 480 51.12 -28.56 5.99
C SER A 480 51.95 -28.03 4.81
N SER A 481 51.53 -26.88 4.23
CA SER A 481 52.34 -25.65 4.19
C SER A 481 51.61 -24.49 3.50
N SER A 482 51.86 -23.27 3.99
CA SER A 482 51.45 -22.01 3.36
C SER A 482 52.49 -21.57 2.33
N THR A 483 52.07 -21.37 1.09
CA THR A 483 52.82 -20.57 0.10
C THR A 483 51.86 -19.79 -0.80
N LYS A 484 52.08 -18.48 -0.86
CA LYS A 484 51.41 -17.54 -1.78
C LYS A 484 51.74 -17.89 -3.23
N THR A 485 50.72 -18.09 -4.07
CA THR A 485 50.86 -18.10 -5.54
C THR A 485 49.78 -17.23 -6.19
N LYS A 486 50.23 -16.39 -7.13
CA LYS A 486 49.47 -15.39 -7.89
C LYS A 486 48.31 -16.03 -8.68
N LYS A 487 47.11 -15.42 -8.60
CA LYS A 487 45.98 -15.73 -9.50
C LYS A 487 46.26 -15.26 -10.94
N PRO A 488 45.96 -16.04 -11.99
CA PRO A 488 45.96 -15.55 -13.35
C PRO A 488 44.68 -14.74 -13.62
N LYS A 489 44.82 -13.65 -14.39
CA LYS A 489 43.71 -12.84 -14.90
C LYS A 489 42.90 -13.67 -15.91
N SER A 490 41.62 -13.91 -15.63
CA SER A 490 40.67 -14.40 -16.63
C SER A 490 40.04 -13.20 -17.33
N THR A 491 40.31 -13.05 -18.63
CA THR A 491 39.62 -12.11 -19.52
C THR A 491 38.33 -12.76 -20.02
N CYS A 492 37.19 -12.14 -19.72
CA CYS A 492 35.88 -12.56 -20.23
C CYS A 492 35.74 -12.10 -21.69
N ALA A 493 35.63 -13.04 -22.63
CA ALA A 493 35.33 -12.73 -24.02
C ALA A 493 33.80 -12.70 -24.21
N LEU A 494 33.24 -11.52 -24.44
CA LEU A 494 31.85 -11.34 -24.87
C LEU A 494 31.70 -11.90 -26.30
N LYS A 495 30.83 -12.91 -26.46
CA LYS A 495 30.32 -13.32 -27.77
C LYS A 495 28.93 -12.73 -27.96
N THR A 496 28.81 -11.76 -28.87
CA THR A 496 27.53 -11.28 -29.37
C THR A 496 27.01 -12.27 -30.42
N VAL A 497 25.81 -12.81 -30.21
CA VAL A 497 25.10 -13.64 -31.19
C VAL A 497 23.97 -12.78 -31.76
N TYR A 498 23.94 -12.63 -33.09
CA TYR A 498 22.82 -12.00 -33.79
C TYR A 498 21.94 -13.10 -34.38
N GLU A 499 20.67 -13.13 -33.99
CA GLU A 499 19.66 -14.00 -34.61
C GLU A 499 18.88 -13.16 -35.63
N THR A 500 18.93 -13.54 -36.91
CA THR A 500 18.21 -12.84 -37.99
C THR A 500 16.86 -13.52 -38.20
N VAL A 501 15.78 -12.92 -37.71
CA VAL A 501 14.41 -13.40 -37.95
C VAL A 501 13.91 -12.81 -39.27
N THR A 502 13.67 -13.65 -40.27
CA THR A 502 13.04 -13.24 -41.53
C THR A 502 11.52 -13.38 -41.40
N VAL A 503 10.80 -12.26 -41.28
CA VAL A 503 9.34 -12.25 -41.28
C VAL A 503 8.85 -12.24 -42.73
N THR A 504 8.19 -13.32 -43.15
CA THR A 504 7.48 -13.36 -44.44
C THR A 504 6.00 -13.05 -44.17
N ALA A 505 5.53 -11.89 -44.59
CA ALA A 505 4.11 -11.54 -44.53
C ALA A 505 3.34 -12.28 -45.64
N PRO A 506 2.21 -12.95 -45.36
CA PRO A 506 1.35 -13.49 -46.40
C PRO A 506 0.59 -12.36 -47.11
N ALA A 507 0.52 -12.46 -48.44
CA ALA A 507 -0.20 -11.52 -49.29
C ALA A 507 -1.70 -11.48 -48.97
N SER A 508 -2.28 -10.28 -49.03
CA SER A 508 -3.70 -10.01 -48.85
C SER A 508 -4.56 -10.75 -49.89
N GLY A 509 -5.19 -11.84 -49.49
CA GLY A 509 -6.25 -12.51 -50.23
C GLY A 509 -7.61 -12.09 -49.68
N ALA A 510 -8.42 -11.43 -50.52
CA ALA A 510 -9.81 -11.12 -50.22
C ALA A 510 -10.62 -12.41 -49.98
N VAL A 511 -11.33 -12.49 -48.86
CA VAL A 511 -12.32 -13.55 -48.61
C VAL A 511 -13.69 -12.89 -48.43
N GLN A 512 -14.59 -13.31 -49.31
CA GLN A 512 -16.00 -12.94 -49.39
C GLN A 512 -16.77 -13.34 -48.13
N SER A 513 -17.78 -12.54 -47.79
CA SER A 513 -18.73 -12.85 -46.73
C SER A 513 -19.53 -14.12 -47.08
N GLN A 514 -19.58 -15.06 -46.13
CA GLN A 514 -20.64 -16.05 -46.08
C GLN A 514 -21.39 -15.91 -44.77
N ALA A 515 -22.66 -15.57 -44.91
CA ALA A 515 -23.66 -15.57 -43.86
C ALA A 515 -23.83 -16.98 -43.28
N SER A 516 -23.66 -17.12 -41.96
CA SER A 516 -24.07 -18.31 -41.22
C SER A 516 -25.41 -18.07 -40.55
N HIS A 517 -26.38 -18.88 -40.95
CA HIS A 517 -27.74 -19.00 -40.45
C HIS A 517 -27.89 -18.95 -38.92
N ALA A 518 -28.75 -18.04 -38.46
CA ALA A 518 -29.38 -18.11 -37.15
C ALA A 518 -30.32 -19.34 -37.08
N ARG A 519 -30.10 -20.22 -36.09
CA ARG A 519 -31.12 -21.18 -35.67
C ARG A 519 -31.93 -20.58 -34.53
N ARG A 520 -33.19 -20.26 -34.85
CA ARG A 520 -34.31 -20.19 -33.91
C ARG A 520 -34.41 -21.52 -33.16
N HIS A 521 -34.62 -21.46 -31.84
CA HIS A 521 -35.41 -22.47 -31.16
C HIS A 521 -36.65 -21.81 -30.57
N GLU A 522 -37.80 -22.35 -30.99
CA GLU A 522 -39.15 -21.94 -30.65
C GLU A 522 -39.52 -22.26 -29.20
N HIS A 523 -40.32 -21.36 -28.65
CA HIS A 523 -41.24 -21.60 -27.55
C HIS A 523 -42.41 -22.48 -28.02
N GLU A 524 -42.78 -23.51 -27.24
CA GLU A 524 -44.18 -23.89 -26.98
C GLU A 524 -44.25 -24.67 -25.64
N ARG A 525 -44.82 -24.06 -24.59
CA ARG A 525 -46.21 -24.25 -24.11
C ARG A 525 -46.50 -25.63 -23.52
N LEU A 526 -46.61 -25.68 -22.20
CA LEU A 526 -47.57 -26.54 -21.49
C LEU A 526 -48.15 -25.74 -20.31
N MET A 527 -49.42 -25.35 -20.49
CA MET A 527 -50.29 -24.76 -19.48
C MET A 527 -51.14 -25.89 -18.87
N HIS A 528 -51.18 -25.99 -17.53
CA HIS A 528 -52.38 -26.23 -16.71
C HIS A 528 -51.99 -26.16 -15.22
N ARG A 529 -52.53 -25.18 -14.45
CA ARG A 529 -53.57 -25.32 -13.39
C ARG A 529 -53.05 -26.06 -12.13
N HIS A 530 -53.19 -25.62 -10.88
CA HIS A 530 -54.20 -24.81 -10.17
C HIS A 530 -53.68 -24.40 -8.77
N ALA A 531 -54.22 -23.30 -8.21
CA ALA A 531 -54.46 -22.96 -6.78
C ALA A 531 -53.24 -22.91 -5.82
N GLY A 532 -53.03 -21.93 -4.94
CA GLY A 532 -53.89 -20.91 -4.34
C GLY A 532 -53.62 -20.92 -2.83
N HIS A 533 -53.20 -19.80 -2.24
CA HIS A 533 -53.71 -19.26 -0.97
C HIS A 533 -52.95 -17.99 -0.55
N ARG A 534 -53.75 -16.94 -0.30
CA ARG A 534 -53.41 -15.72 0.43
C ARG A 534 -53.35 -16.03 1.94
N HIS A 535 -52.48 -15.34 2.66
CA HIS A 535 -52.91 -14.30 3.60
C HIS A 535 -51.85 -13.22 3.73
#